data_AF-A0A7W4VWB4-F1
#
_entry.id   AF-A0A7W4VWB4-F1
#
_cell.length_a   1.000
_cell.length_b   1.000
_cell.length_c   1.000
_cell.angle_alpha   90.00
_cell.angle_beta   90.00
_cell.angle_gamma   90.00
#
_symmetry.space_group_name_H-M   'P 1'
#
loop_
_entity.id
_entity.type
_entity.pdbx_description
1 polymer ?
#
loop_
_entity_poly.entity_id
_entity_poly.type
_entity_poly.pdbx_seq_one_letter_code
_entity_poly.pdbx_strand_id
1 'polypeptide(L)'
;MADNSIADAAPLDPLGPDGSASTEAATGLVPTSGGVHTTPLGFGMPLSIRILSMYAGQDRHKKLLLSSAVKSRAVYDAAPRAMHYVFDEVPSDRLLKPSPAQAGSRIVYYSPAVLDTALDLEVRFSFDDFDLDQATKWLEVASAVAELPVFAVSTTLGGAGGAAAGKSVLYFAKQAVQFALNAIDGWVDNDNDWAPTWTLSLDRGSSGLAEAEPGYVLLYGDGEAAEVLAPVDGDLNDQQLLPRSKAYRVDPTNGTVVYADQPNQVVLDEPYVLAYVNGAEEPDLAGWKAAAVSAALTEKFLNVSGPTAADVGELLTGFNDMYMARRYSETTEKLKSKRLSEEERKVLTRKRDAFLKNIQDDDVKDIVDPQNA
;
A
#
# COMPACT_ATOMS: atom_id res chain seq x y z
N MET A 1 -26.13 75.00 35.02
CA MET A 1 -27.21 74.71 34.06
C MET A 1 -26.59 74.85 32.69
N ALA A 2 -26.11 73.72 32.15
CA ALA A 2 -25.28 73.67 30.96
C ALA A 2 -26.14 73.27 29.76
N ASP A 3 -26.07 74.09 28.74
CA ASP A 3 -26.68 73.97 27.43
C ASP A 3 -25.76 73.11 26.56
N ASN A 4 -26.28 72.02 25.99
CA ASN A 4 -25.53 71.16 25.08
C ASN A 4 -26.44 70.73 23.93
N SER A 5 -26.25 71.43 22.82
CA SER A 5 -26.74 71.12 21.48
C SER A 5 -26.21 69.76 21.01
N ILE A 6 -27.12 68.86 20.64
CA ILE A 6 -26.82 67.61 19.93
C ILE A 6 -27.42 67.72 18.54
N ALA A 7 -26.55 67.62 17.55
CA ALA A 7 -26.85 67.67 16.13
C ALA A 7 -27.46 66.34 15.63
N ASP A 8 -28.27 66.49 14.57
CA ASP A 8 -28.86 65.47 13.72
C ASP A 8 -27.92 64.30 13.39
N ALA A 9 -28.40 63.08 13.61
CA ALA A 9 -27.88 61.88 12.97
C ALA A 9 -29.02 61.20 12.19
N ALA A 10 -28.79 61.08 10.88
CA ALA A 10 -29.68 60.43 9.92
C ALA A 10 -29.92 58.94 10.27
N PRO A 11 -31.07 58.36 9.88
CA PRO A 11 -31.37 56.95 10.11
C PRO A 11 -30.44 56.06 9.27
N LEU A 12 -29.84 55.06 9.95
CA LEU A 12 -29.05 54.01 9.34
C LEU A 12 -29.94 53.09 8.49
N ASP A 13 -29.60 52.95 7.21
CA ASP A 13 -30.14 51.93 6.32
C ASP A 13 -29.78 50.51 6.83
N PRO A 14 -30.68 49.53 6.70
CA PRO A 14 -30.37 48.15 7.02
C PRO A 14 -29.41 47.58 5.97
N LEU A 15 -28.20 47.24 6.41
CA LEU A 15 -27.23 46.44 5.66
C LEU A 15 -27.91 45.17 5.12
N GLY A 16 -27.99 45.08 3.80
CA GLY A 16 -28.40 43.87 3.09
C GLY A 16 -27.41 42.73 3.31
N PRO A 17 -27.87 41.46 3.20
CA PRO A 17 -27.00 40.31 3.37
C PRO A 17 -26.19 40.07 2.09
N ASP A 18 -25.13 40.85 1.89
CA ASP A 18 -24.05 40.48 0.95
C ASP A 18 -23.13 39.47 1.64
N GLY A 19 -23.70 38.31 1.95
CA GLY A 19 -22.98 37.10 2.25
C GLY A 19 -22.54 36.46 0.94
N SER A 20 -21.53 37.05 0.28
CA SER A 20 -20.77 36.37 -0.74
C SER A 20 -19.98 35.24 -0.07
N ALA A 21 -20.69 34.14 0.21
CA ALA A 21 -20.09 32.86 0.48
C ALA A 21 -19.30 32.49 -0.77
N SER A 22 -17.98 32.64 -0.69
CA SER A 22 -17.03 32.01 -1.58
C SER A 22 -17.45 30.56 -1.67
N THR A 23 -18.10 30.20 -2.77
CA THR A 23 -18.37 28.82 -3.13
C THR A 23 -17.01 28.28 -3.51
N GLU A 24 -16.25 27.85 -2.50
CA GLU A 24 -15.06 27.06 -2.67
C GLU A 24 -15.57 25.74 -3.24
N ALA A 25 -15.67 25.73 -4.58
CA ALA A 25 -16.04 24.57 -5.35
C ALA A 25 -15.17 23.44 -4.83
N ALA A 26 -15.82 22.40 -4.31
CA ALA A 26 -15.17 21.16 -3.96
C ALA A 26 -14.32 20.75 -5.17
N THR A 27 -13.02 21.03 -5.09
CA THR A 27 -12.03 20.50 -6.01
C THR A 27 -12.19 19.00 -5.90
N GLY A 28 -12.89 18.43 -6.89
CA GLY A 28 -13.02 17.00 -7.02
C GLY A 28 -11.62 16.41 -6.88
N LEU A 29 -11.53 15.25 -6.21
CA LEU A 29 -10.31 14.46 -6.01
C LEU A 29 -9.73 13.92 -7.34
N VAL A 30 -9.94 14.64 -8.43
CA VAL A 30 -9.93 14.20 -9.80
C VAL A 30 -9.15 15.27 -10.57
N PRO A 31 -7.81 15.19 -10.68
CA PRO A 31 -7.02 16.12 -11.48
C PRO A 31 -7.52 16.12 -12.93
N THR A 32 -7.97 17.26 -13.44
CA THR A 32 -8.49 17.43 -14.80
C THR A 32 -7.37 17.22 -15.82
N SER A 33 -7.52 16.19 -16.68
CA SER A 33 -6.95 15.99 -18.04
C SER A 33 -5.50 16.39 -18.38
N GLY A 34 -4.65 16.78 -17.42
CA GLY A 34 -3.20 16.75 -17.57
C GLY A 34 -2.78 15.30 -17.71
N GLY A 35 -2.10 14.96 -18.80
CA GLY A 35 -1.66 13.59 -19.08
C GLY A 35 -0.97 13.01 -17.86
N VAL A 36 -1.64 12.07 -17.18
CA VAL A 36 -1.01 11.31 -16.11
C VAL A 36 0.08 10.51 -16.80
N HIS A 37 1.34 10.78 -16.48
CA HIS A 37 2.46 10.06 -17.05
C HIS A 37 2.28 8.57 -16.76
N THR A 38 1.92 7.81 -17.79
CA THR A 38 1.76 6.36 -17.69
C THR A 38 3.14 5.73 -17.82
N THR A 39 3.76 5.41 -16.69
CA THR A 39 4.99 4.60 -16.71
C THR A 39 4.58 3.13 -16.72
N PRO A 40 5.08 2.32 -17.67
CA PRO A 40 4.77 0.90 -17.72
C PRO A 40 5.11 0.17 -16.42
N LEU A 41 4.38 -0.90 -16.17
CA LEU A 41 4.58 -1.82 -15.06
C LEU A 41 5.27 -3.07 -15.56
N GLY A 42 6.12 -3.68 -14.74
CA GLY A 42 6.66 -4.98 -15.08
C GLY A 42 7.86 -5.39 -14.25
N PHE A 43 8.41 -6.54 -14.60
CA PHE A 43 9.58 -7.08 -13.94
C PHE A 43 10.75 -6.09 -13.98
N GLY A 44 11.33 -5.80 -12.83
CA GLY A 44 12.46 -4.88 -12.63
C GLY A 44 12.09 -3.39 -12.73
N MET A 45 10.82 -3.06 -12.90
CA MET A 45 10.31 -1.69 -12.91
C MET A 45 9.71 -1.33 -11.54
N PRO A 46 9.67 -0.04 -11.18
CA PRO A 46 8.95 0.39 -9.99
C PRO A 46 7.49 0.00 -10.06
N LEU A 47 6.87 -0.15 -8.88
CA LEU A 47 5.44 -0.36 -8.74
C LEU A 47 4.97 0.30 -7.45
N SER A 48 3.96 1.15 -7.57
CA SER A 48 3.20 1.65 -6.42
C SER A 48 1.72 1.33 -6.59
N ILE A 49 1.08 0.92 -5.48
CA ILE A 49 -0.37 0.76 -5.37
C ILE A 49 -0.84 1.74 -4.29
N ARG A 50 -1.77 2.62 -4.67
CA ARG A 50 -2.19 3.76 -3.83
C ARG A 50 -3.69 3.84 -3.72
N ILE A 51 -4.21 3.96 -2.51
CA ILE A 51 -5.63 4.25 -2.26
C ILE A 51 -5.93 5.70 -2.62
N LEU A 52 -6.96 5.89 -3.46
CA LEU A 52 -7.46 7.21 -3.86
C LEU A 52 -8.73 7.58 -3.12
N SER A 53 -9.67 6.64 -3.04
CA SER A 53 -10.94 6.82 -2.33
C SER A 53 -11.44 5.50 -1.78
N MET A 54 -12.27 5.60 -0.75
CA MET A 54 -12.84 4.46 -0.03
C MET A 54 -14.29 4.79 0.30
N TYR A 55 -15.13 3.78 0.28
CA TYR A 55 -16.55 3.90 0.58
C TYR A 55 -16.97 2.68 1.39
N ALA A 56 -17.61 2.91 2.53
CA ALA A 56 -17.93 1.87 3.51
C ALA A 56 -19.29 1.20 3.28
N GLY A 57 -20.03 1.57 2.24
CA GLY A 57 -21.41 1.12 2.02
C GLY A 57 -22.46 2.04 2.63
N GLN A 58 -23.70 1.55 2.64
CA GLN A 58 -24.88 2.30 3.11
C GLN A 58 -25.08 2.22 4.62
N ASP A 59 -24.37 1.34 5.30
CA ASP A 59 -24.50 1.15 6.73
C ASP A 59 -23.62 2.12 7.50
N ARG A 60 -24.11 2.50 8.69
CA ARG A 60 -23.35 3.34 9.62
C ARG A 60 -22.57 2.43 10.57
N HIS A 61 -21.28 2.70 10.70
CA HIS A 61 -20.41 1.98 11.63
C HIS A 61 -19.87 2.93 12.70
N LYS A 62 -19.63 2.41 13.90
CA LYS A 62 -18.96 3.16 14.96
C LYS A 62 -17.48 3.28 14.67
N LYS A 63 -16.87 2.21 14.15
CA LYS A 63 -15.45 2.17 13.81
C LYS A 63 -15.20 1.37 12.54
N LEU A 64 -14.17 1.76 11.81
CA LEU A 64 -13.66 1.02 10.65
C LEU A 64 -12.14 1.02 10.67
N LEU A 65 -11.55 -0.15 10.55
CA LEU A 65 -10.13 -0.33 10.25
C LEU A 65 -9.98 -0.72 8.78
N LEU A 66 -9.21 0.06 8.04
CA LEU A 66 -8.75 -0.30 6.71
C LEU A 66 -7.38 -0.95 6.81
N SER A 67 -7.26 -2.15 6.26
CA SER A 67 -5.98 -2.84 6.11
C SER A 67 -5.82 -3.42 4.72
N SER A 68 -4.60 -3.79 4.36
CA SER A 68 -4.32 -4.62 3.19
C SER A 68 -3.34 -5.73 3.50
N ALA A 69 -3.33 -6.74 2.66
CA ALA A 69 -2.32 -7.78 2.61
C ALA A 69 -1.83 -7.92 1.17
N VAL A 70 -0.52 -7.85 0.95
CA VAL A 70 0.04 -8.06 -0.39
C VAL A 70 0.94 -9.28 -0.37
N LYS A 71 0.64 -10.27 -1.20
CA LYS A 71 1.41 -11.50 -1.33
C LYS A 71 2.01 -11.61 -2.73
N SER A 72 3.30 -11.90 -2.78
CA SER A 72 3.93 -12.39 -4.01
C SER A 72 3.59 -13.88 -4.19
N ARG A 73 3.20 -14.28 -5.41
CA ARG A 73 3.01 -15.72 -5.73
C ARG A 73 4.30 -16.52 -5.68
N ALA A 74 5.46 -15.87 -5.82
CA ALA A 74 6.75 -16.54 -5.78
C ALA A 74 7.22 -16.85 -4.35
N VAL A 75 6.67 -16.14 -3.34
CA VAL A 75 7.07 -16.29 -1.93
C VAL A 75 5.92 -16.91 -1.14
N TYR A 76 6.10 -18.16 -0.71
CA TYR A 76 5.00 -18.99 -0.22
C TYR A 76 4.36 -18.52 1.10
N ASP A 77 5.07 -17.77 1.96
CA ASP A 77 4.76 -17.79 3.41
C ASP A 77 4.62 -16.43 4.13
N ALA A 78 4.67 -15.29 3.44
CA ALA A 78 4.43 -13.99 4.08
C ALA A 78 3.57 -13.09 3.19
N ALA A 79 2.33 -12.84 3.60
CA ALA A 79 1.52 -11.74 3.10
C ALA A 79 1.68 -10.57 4.09
N PRO A 80 2.70 -9.70 3.94
CA PRO A 80 2.84 -8.53 4.80
C PRO A 80 1.53 -7.75 4.80
N ARG A 81 0.98 -7.58 6.01
CA ARG A 81 -0.24 -6.80 6.23
C ARG A 81 0.11 -5.37 6.64
N ALA A 82 -0.56 -4.41 6.03
CA ALA A 82 -0.44 -3.00 6.34
C ALA A 82 -1.76 -2.48 6.92
N MET A 83 -1.72 -1.82 8.07
CA MET A 83 -2.87 -1.05 8.56
C MET A 83 -2.80 0.37 8.01
N HIS A 84 -3.83 0.80 7.28
CA HIS A 84 -3.80 2.08 6.58
C HIS A 84 -4.46 3.17 7.38
N TYR A 85 -5.69 2.97 7.82
CA TYR A 85 -6.50 4.00 8.46
C TYR A 85 -7.45 3.37 9.46
N VAL A 86 -7.74 4.11 10.52
CA VAL A 86 -8.83 3.79 11.45
C VAL A 86 -9.73 5.00 11.53
N PHE A 87 -11.00 4.81 11.23
CA PHE A 87 -12.03 5.83 11.25
C PHE A 87 -12.98 5.59 12.42
N ASP A 88 -13.34 6.67 13.10
CA ASP A 88 -14.43 6.70 14.09
C ASP A 88 -15.67 7.34 13.45
N GLU A 89 -16.85 6.93 13.93
CA GLU A 89 -18.15 7.43 13.49
C GLU A 89 -18.34 7.43 11.97
N VAL A 90 -18.08 6.26 11.36
CA VAL A 90 -18.12 6.05 9.92
C VAL A 90 -19.53 6.36 9.39
N PRO A 91 -19.69 7.39 8.54
CA PRO A 91 -20.99 7.79 8.03
C PRO A 91 -21.51 6.75 7.02
N SER A 92 -22.82 6.59 6.97
CA SER A 92 -23.49 5.95 5.83
C SER A 92 -23.39 6.84 4.60
N ASP A 93 -23.35 6.24 3.41
CA ASP A 93 -23.52 6.92 2.13
C ASP A 93 -22.55 8.08 1.89
N ARG A 94 -21.28 7.97 2.33
CA ARG A 94 -20.25 8.98 2.08
C ARG A 94 -18.87 8.37 1.89
N LEU A 95 -18.07 9.03 1.06
CA LEU A 95 -16.64 8.71 0.91
C LEU A 95 -15.91 8.92 2.23
N LEU A 96 -15.08 7.96 2.59
CA LEU A 96 -14.11 8.10 3.67
C LEU A 96 -12.97 8.99 3.18
N LYS A 97 -12.73 10.07 3.92
CA LYS A 97 -11.67 11.04 3.61
C LYS A 97 -10.67 11.06 4.75
N PRO A 98 -9.47 10.48 4.56
CA PRO A 98 -8.40 10.61 5.55
C PRO A 98 -8.10 12.08 5.81
N SER A 99 -8.10 12.48 7.08
CA SER A 99 -7.66 13.81 7.50
C SER A 99 -6.12 13.85 7.56
N PRO A 100 -5.46 14.98 7.23
CA PRO A 100 -4.03 15.15 7.48
C PRO A 100 -3.60 14.93 8.95
N ALA A 101 -4.53 15.11 9.90
CA ALA A 101 -4.26 14.87 11.32
C ALA A 101 -4.38 13.38 11.73
N GLN A 102 -5.05 12.58 10.90
CA GLN A 102 -5.24 11.15 11.12
C GLN A 102 -3.96 10.40 10.71
N ALA A 103 -3.46 9.50 11.55
CA ALA A 103 -2.34 8.67 11.13
C ALA A 103 -2.78 7.65 10.09
N GLY A 104 -1.85 7.30 9.22
CA GLY A 104 -2.11 6.31 8.20
C GLY A 104 -1.30 6.50 6.93
N SER A 105 -1.46 5.58 5.99
CA SER A 105 -0.79 5.58 4.69
C SER A 105 -1.77 5.24 3.57
N ARG A 106 -1.75 6.02 2.49
CA ARG A 106 -2.46 5.67 1.25
C ARG A 106 -1.72 4.62 0.44
N ILE A 107 -0.44 4.40 0.72
CA ILE A 107 0.38 3.43 0.01
C ILE A 107 0.04 2.04 0.54
N VAL A 108 -0.43 1.19 -0.36
CA VAL A 108 -0.74 -0.23 -0.13
C VAL A 108 0.49 -1.09 -0.37
N TYR A 109 1.22 -0.78 -1.45
CA TYR A 109 2.42 -1.48 -1.84
C TYR A 109 3.36 -0.53 -2.55
N TYR A 110 4.66 -0.68 -2.30
CA TYR A 110 5.70 -0.06 -3.10
C TYR A 110 6.89 -1.01 -3.24
N SER A 111 7.41 -1.11 -4.47
CA SER A 111 8.71 -1.70 -4.76
C SER A 111 9.43 -0.83 -5.79
N PRO A 112 10.70 -0.48 -5.59
CA PRO A 112 11.49 0.25 -6.59
C PRO A 112 11.82 -0.59 -7.83
N ALA A 113 11.74 -1.93 -7.73
CA ALA A 113 11.95 -2.84 -8.85
C ALA A 113 11.23 -4.17 -8.60
N VAL A 114 10.04 -4.38 -9.18
CA VAL A 114 9.26 -5.58 -8.90
C VAL A 114 9.98 -6.85 -9.35
N LEU A 115 9.98 -7.87 -8.49
CA LEU A 115 10.62 -9.16 -8.74
C LEU A 115 9.62 -10.26 -9.12
N ASP A 116 8.34 -9.94 -9.09
CA ASP A 116 7.25 -10.89 -9.22
C ASP A 116 6.50 -10.68 -10.54
N THR A 117 5.97 -11.75 -11.10
CA THR A 117 5.12 -11.69 -12.29
C THR A 117 3.65 -11.47 -11.95
N ALA A 118 3.28 -11.68 -10.68
CA ALA A 118 1.94 -11.41 -10.17
C ALA A 118 1.97 -11.14 -8.66
N LEU A 119 1.05 -10.30 -8.22
CA LEU A 119 0.79 -9.99 -6.82
C LEU A 119 -0.67 -10.29 -6.50
N ASP A 120 -0.91 -11.00 -5.41
CA ASP A 120 -2.24 -11.16 -4.84
C ASP A 120 -2.41 -10.10 -3.75
N LEU A 121 -3.43 -9.25 -3.89
CA LEU A 121 -3.77 -8.16 -2.99
C LEU A 121 -5.11 -8.48 -2.31
N GLU A 122 -5.16 -8.33 -1.00
CA GLU A 122 -6.39 -8.21 -0.23
C GLU A 122 -6.47 -6.79 0.31
N VAL A 123 -7.63 -6.17 0.22
CA VAL A 123 -7.95 -4.94 0.96
C VAL A 123 -9.15 -5.27 1.83
N ARG A 124 -9.14 -4.81 3.09
CA ARG A 124 -10.13 -5.22 4.08
C ARG A 124 -10.66 -4.02 4.86
N PHE A 125 -11.98 -3.96 5.00
CA PHE A 125 -12.65 -3.17 6.03
C PHE A 125 -13.06 -4.10 7.16
N SER A 126 -12.52 -3.86 8.35
CA SER A 126 -12.99 -4.49 9.58
C SER A 126 -13.87 -3.50 10.33
N PHE A 127 -15.15 -3.83 10.50
CA PHE A 127 -16.16 -2.95 11.07
C PHE A 127 -16.41 -3.29 12.54
N ASP A 128 -16.49 -2.26 13.39
CA ASP A 128 -16.98 -2.26 14.77
C ASP A 128 -16.25 -3.14 15.82
N ASP A 129 -15.90 -4.38 15.49
CA ASP A 129 -15.47 -5.44 16.42
C ASP A 129 -14.00 -5.85 16.26
N PHE A 130 -13.15 -5.02 15.63
CA PHE A 130 -11.72 -5.34 15.53
C PHE A 130 -11.00 -5.15 16.88
N ASP A 131 -10.30 -6.19 17.32
CA ASP A 131 -9.55 -6.20 18.58
C ASP A 131 -8.17 -5.53 18.41
N LEU A 132 -8.10 -4.25 18.79
CA LEU A 132 -6.84 -3.50 18.81
C LEU A 132 -5.82 -4.07 19.80
N ASP A 133 -6.23 -4.80 20.84
CA ASP A 133 -5.31 -5.42 21.78
C ASP A 133 -4.53 -6.58 21.12
N GLN A 134 -5.09 -7.22 20.09
CA GLN A 134 -4.33 -8.18 19.28
C GLN A 134 -3.27 -7.51 18.41
N ALA A 135 -3.55 -6.32 17.87
CA ALA A 135 -2.57 -5.52 17.16
C ALA A 135 -1.39 -5.12 18.07
N THR A 136 -1.68 -4.79 19.35
CA THR A 136 -0.66 -4.53 20.39
C THR A 136 0.26 -5.73 20.58
N LYS A 137 -0.32 -6.93 20.75
CA LYS A 137 0.45 -8.17 20.96
C LYS A 137 1.36 -8.48 19.77
N TRP A 138 0.91 -8.20 18.56
CA TRP A 138 1.74 -8.34 17.37
C TRP A 138 2.97 -7.43 17.42
N LEU A 139 2.80 -6.17 17.85
CA LEU A 139 3.91 -5.22 17.98
C LEU A 139 4.88 -5.53 19.10
N GLU A 140 4.38 -5.94 20.26
CA GLU A 140 5.24 -6.34 21.37
C GLU A 140 6.19 -7.46 20.92
N VAL A 141 5.70 -8.41 20.12
CA VAL A 141 6.53 -9.50 19.59
C VAL A 141 7.44 -9.04 18.45
N ALA A 142 6.95 -8.23 17.50
CA ALA A 142 7.80 -7.66 16.46
C ALA A 142 8.97 -6.86 17.06
N SER A 143 8.71 -6.14 18.15
CA SER A 143 9.69 -5.38 18.90
C SER A 143 10.66 -6.26 19.70
N ALA A 144 10.21 -7.35 20.31
CA ALA A 144 11.06 -8.31 21.02
C ALA A 144 12.03 -9.06 20.08
N VAL A 145 11.65 -9.24 18.81
CA VAL A 145 12.55 -9.81 17.78
C VAL A 145 13.62 -8.78 17.37
N ALA A 146 13.34 -7.48 17.44
CA ALA A 146 14.29 -6.41 17.13
C ALA A 146 15.42 -6.28 18.17
N GLU A 147 15.21 -6.72 19.41
CA GLU A 147 16.23 -6.72 20.47
C GLU A 147 17.28 -7.85 20.34
N LEU A 148 17.12 -8.76 19.37
CA LEU A 148 18.08 -9.84 19.16
C LEU A 148 19.38 -9.31 18.53
N PRO A 149 20.57 -9.65 19.05
CA PRO A 149 21.84 -9.15 18.51
C PRO A 149 22.05 -9.51 17.03
N VAL A 150 21.94 -8.52 16.14
CA VAL A 150 22.08 -8.63 14.67
C VAL A 150 23.51 -9.03 14.24
N PHE A 151 24.49 -8.92 15.13
CA PHE A 151 25.92 -9.14 14.85
C PHE A 151 26.33 -10.60 14.55
N ALA A 152 25.40 -11.56 14.57
CA ALA A 152 25.72 -12.95 14.20
C ALA A 152 25.89 -13.18 12.68
N VAL A 153 25.55 -12.20 11.84
CA VAL A 153 25.57 -12.33 10.37
C VAL A 153 26.93 -11.94 9.76
N SER A 154 27.65 -10.97 10.33
CA SER A 154 28.85 -10.38 9.71
C SER A 154 30.10 -11.28 9.73
N THR A 155 30.10 -12.39 10.48
CA THR A 155 31.25 -13.31 10.55
C THR A 155 31.16 -14.52 9.60
N THR A 156 30.10 -14.60 8.77
CA THR A 156 29.81 -15.81 7.98
C THR A 156 30.20 -15.77 6.50
N LEU A 157 30.59 -14.60 5.97
CA LEU A 157 30.87 -14.44 4.53
C LEU A 157 32.33 -14.73 4.11
N GLY A 158 33.18 -15.30 4.98
CA GLY A 158 34.62 -15.41 4.68
C GLY A 158 35.43 -16.58 5.23
N GLY A 159 34.85 -17.68 5.75
CA GLY A 159 35.69 -18.79 6.24
C GLY A 159 34.95 -20.08 6.60
N ALA A 160 35.69 -21.19 6.64
CA ALA A 160 35.21 -22.58 6.81
C ALA A 160 34.45 -22.90 8.13
N GLY A 161 34.12 -21.90 8.96
CA GLY A 161 33.35 -22.02 10.20
C GLY A 161 31.88 -21.59 10.13
N GLY A 162 31.38 -21.07 9.00
CA GLY A 162 30.08 -20.38 8.90
C GLY A 162 28.79 -21.22 8.98
N ALA A 163 28.86 -22.55 9.10
CA ALA A 163 27.68 -23.42 9.00
C ALA A 163 26.77 -23.44 10.25
N ALA A 164 27.27 -22.99 11.41
CA ALA A 164 26.50 -23.03 12.66
C ALA A 164 25.59 -21.81 12.87
N ALA A 165 26.01 -20.62 12.41
CA ALA A 165 25.26 -19.36 12.59
C ALA A 165 24.07 -19.21 11.61
N GLY A 166 24.11 -19.85 10.43
CA GLY A 166 22.96 -19.84 9.52
C GLY A 166 21.71 -20.52 10.10
N LYS A 167 21.86 -21.41 11.08
CA LYS A 167 20.73 -22.12 11.70
C LYS A 167 19.97 -21.28 12.73
N SER A 168 20.63 -20.36 13.43
CA SER A 168 19.95 -19.51 14.43
C SER A 168 19.07 -18.46 13.75
N VAL A 169 19.56 -17.80 12.69
CA VAL A 169 18.78 -16.83 11.91
C VAL A 169 17.54 -17.49 11.28
N LEU A 170 17.68 -18.70 10.72
CA LEU A 170 16.54 -19.46 10.19
C LEU A 170 15.55 -19.90 11.28
N TYR A 171 16.03 -20.21 12.48
CA TYR A 171 15.17 -20.61 13.61
C TYR A 171 14.35 -19.42 14.13
N PHE A 172 14.95 -18.24 14.27
CA PHE A 172 14.24 -17.04 14.70
C PHE A 172 13.29 -16.51 13.63
N ALA A 173 13.68 -16.55 12.35
CA ALA A 173 12.77 -16.24 11.24
C ALA A 173 11.55 -17.18 11.25
N LYS A 174 11.76 -18.48 11.50
CA LYS A 174 10.66 -19.45 11.57
C LYS A 174 9.71 -19.20 12.75
N GLN A 175 10.23 -18.84 13.93
CA GLN A 175 9.41 -18.54 15.11
C GLN A 175 8.63 -17.22 14.95
N ALA A 176 9.26 -16.19 14.40
CA ALA A 176 8.59 -14.92 14.10
C ALA A 176 7.47 -15.10 13.07
N VAL A 177 7.70 -15.91 12.02
CA VAL A 177 6.68 -16.23 11.00
C VAL A 177 5.54 -17.06 11.60
N GLN A 178 5.82 -18.12 12.35
CA GLN A 178 4.76 -18.96 12.96
C GLN A 178 3.90 -18.19 13.97
N PHE A 179 4.47 -17.25 14.71
CA PHE A 179 3.71 -16.40 15.62
C PHE A 179 2.90 -15.32 14.89
N ALA A 180 3.48 -14.67 13.87
CA ALA A 180 2.76 -13.72 13.02
C ALA A 180 1.53 -14.39 12.39
N LEU A 181 1.65 -15.64 11.94
CA LEU A 181 0.51 -16.41 11.41
C LEU A 181 -0.59 -16.59 12.47
N ASN A 182 -0.27 -17.01 13.70
CA ASN A 182 -1.27 -17.22 14.75
C ASN A 182 -1.93 -15.92 15.26
N ALA A 183 -1.20 -14.81 15.29
CA ALA A 183 -1.74 -13.50 15.69
C ALA A 183 -2.61 -12.87 14.58
N ILE A 184 -2.34 -13.21 13.32
CA ILE A 184 -3.13 -12.78 12.16
C ILE A 184 -4.39 -13.62 12.01
N ASP A 185 -4.35 -14.93 12.27
CA ASP A 185 -5.53 -15.81 12.18
C ASP A 185 -6.69 -15.31 13.07
N GLY A 186 -6.39 -14.91 14.32
CA GLY A 186 -7.39 -14.36 15.24
C GLY A 186 -7.92 -12.96 14.87
N TRP A 187 -7.24 -12.24 13.96
CA TRP A 187 -7.69 -10.97 13.41
C TRP A 187 -8.51 -11.15 12.12
N VAL A 188 -8.39 -12.30 11.45
CA VAL A 188 -8.97 -12.57 10.13
C VAL A 188 -10.37 -13.19 10.19
N ASP A 189 -10.72 -13.87 11.29
CA ASP A 189 -11.93 -14.71 11.41
C ASP A 189 -13.21 -13.95 11.83
N ASN A 190 -13.41 -12.69 11.43
CA ASN A 190 -14.66 -11.98 11.74
C ASN A 190 -15.65 -12.03 10.57
N ASP A 191 -16.86 -12.56 10.82
CA ASP A 191 -17.94 -12.72 9.84
C ASP A 191 -18.52 -11.40 9.29
N ASN A 192 -18.17 -10.26 9.90
CA ASN A 192 -18.61 -8.93 9.50
C ASN A 192 -17.58 -8.15 8.66
N ASP A 193 -16.44 -8.75 8.32
CA ASP A 193 -15.41 -8.07 7.53
C ASP A 193 -15.76 -8.07 6.04
N TRP A 194 -15.45 -6.97 5.36
CA TRP A 194 -15.51 -6.89 3.89
C TRP A 194 -14.08 -6.98 3.34
N ALA A 195 -13.79 -7.98 2.50
CA ALA A 195 -12.41 -8.27 2.10
C ALA A 195 -12.27 -8.68 0.61
N PRO A 196 -12.34 -7.74 -0.34
CA PRO A 196 -12.03 -8.03 -1.73
C PRO A 196 -10.58 -8.50 -1.93
N THR A 197 -10.42 -9.53 -2.75
CA THR A 197 -9.13 -10.05 -3.21
C THR A 197 -8.93 -9.84 -4.72
N TRP A 198 -7.76 -9.35 -5.11
CA TRP A 198 -7.41 -9.07 -6.50
C TRP A 198 -6.01 -9.59 -6.84
N THR A 199 -5.87 -10.27 -7.99
CA THR A 199 -4.57 -10.62 -8.55
C THR A 199 -4.15 -9.59 -9.59
N LEU A 200 -3.09 -8.85 -9.31
CA LEU A 200 -2.39 -8.05 -10.30
C LEU A 200 -1.43 -8.93 -11.10
N SER A 201 -1.71 -9.15 -12.39
CA SER A 201 -0.77 -9.77 -13.31
C SER A 201 0.15 -8.72 -13.94
N LEU A 202 1.46 -8.85 -13.73
CA LEU A 202 2.50 -7.94 -14.24
C LEU A 202 3.17 -8.47 -15.51
N ASP A 203 2.87 -9.71 -15.90
CA ASP A 203 3.34 -10.33 -17.13
C ASP A 203 2.18 -10.49 -18.10
N ARG A 204 2.22 -9.76 -19.23
CA ARG A 204 1.27 -9.93 -20.34
C ARG A 204 1.64 -11.07 -21.31
N GLY A 205 2.64 -11.91 -21.00
CA GLY A 205 3.10 -12.96 -21.90
C GLY A 205 3.78 -14.14 -21.21
N SER A 206 4.36 -15.06 -21.99
CA SER A 206 5.11 -16.22 -21.47
C SER A 206 6.59 -15.91 -21.19
N SER A 207 7.03 -14.68 -21.48
CA SER A 207 8.44 -14.29 -21.46
C SER A 207 8.85 -13.46 -20.24
N GLY A 208 7.93 -12.96 -19.40
CA GLY A 208 8.28 -12.08 -18.28
C GLY A 208 8.73 -10.67 -18.68
N LEU A 209 8.63 -10.33 -19.98
CA LEU A 209 9.11 -9.06 -20.54
C LEU A 209 7.97 -8.17 -21.05
N ALA A 210 6.74 -8.69 -21.11
CA ALA A 210 5.59 -7.93 -21.56
C ALA A 210 5.08 -7.05 -20.41
N GLU A 211 5.11 -5.74 -20.62
CA GLU A 211 4.79 -4.74 -19.60
C GLU A 211 3.27 -4.55 -19.49
N ALA A 212 2.78 -4.45 -18.26
CA ALA A 212 1.40 -4.06 -17.99
C ALA A 212 1.28 -2.53 -18.00
N GLU A 213 0.11 -2.02 -18.33
CA GLU A 213 -0.16 -0.58 -18.29
C GLU A 213 -0.54 -0.16 -16.86
N PRO A 214 -0.24 1.09 -16.43
CA PRO A 214 -0.74 1.65 -15.19
C PRO A 214 -2.20 2.10 -15.33
N GLY A 215 -2.90 2.26 -14.20
CA GLY A 215 -4.32 2.61 -14.25
C GLY A 215 -5.05 2.45 -12.93
N TYR A 216 -6.37 2.63 -13.01
CA TYR A 216 -7.24 2.60 -11.84
C TYR A 216 -7.83 1.19 -11.64
N VAL A 217 -7.94 0.79 -10.38
CA VAL A 217 -8.58 -0.46 -9.96
C VAL A 217 -9.66 -0.11 -8.96
N LEU A 218 -10.89 -0.52 -9.22
CA LEU A 218 -11.95 -0.49 -8.24
C LEU A 218 -12.06 -1.88 -7.64
N LEU A 219 -11.76 -2.00 -6.34
CA LEU A 219 -11.91 -3.24 -5.57
C LEU A 219 -13.28 -3.21 -4.91
N TYR A 220 -14.20 -4.06 -5.35
CA TYR A 220 -15.55 -4.21 -4.78
C TYR A 220 -15.99 -5.68 -4.73
N GLY A 221 -17.08 -5.95 -4.01
CA GLY A 221 -17.53 -7.30 -3.68
C GLY A 221 -16.80 -7.87 -2.47
N ASP A 222 -17.29 -9.00 -1.97
CA ASP A 222 -16.75 -9.69 -0.79
C ASP A 222 -16.35 -11.14 -1.14
N GLY A 223 -15.19 -11.59 -0.62
CA GLY A 223 -14.66 -12.94 -0.85
C GLY A 223 -13.75 -13.13 -2.08
N GLU A 224 -13.71 -14.36 -2.61
CA GLU A 224 -12.76 -14.81 -3.65
C GLU A 224 -12.95 -14.17 -5.04
N ALA A 225 -14.03 -13.42 -5.23
CA ALA A 225 -14.39 -12.81 -6.51
C ALA A 225 -14.51 -11.30 -6.36
N ALA A 226 -13.46 -10.61 -5.90
CA ALA A 226 -13.46 -9.17 -6.07
C ALA A 226 -13.51 -8.87 -7.56
N GLU A 227 -14.53 -8.12 -7.95
CA GLU A 227 -14.69 -7.73 -9.31
C GLU A 227 -13.86 -6.45 -9.53
N VAL A 228 -13.12 -6.42 -10.64
CA VAL A 228 -12.52 -5.19 -11.14
C VAL A 228 -13.46 -4.70 -12.22
N LEU A 229 -14.07 -3.53 -12.06
CA LEU A 229 -14.87 -2.96 -13.14
C LEU A 229 -13.95 -2.80 -14.37
N ALA A 230 -14.27 -3.51 -15.45
CA ALA A 230 -13.67 -3.36 -16.77
C ALA A 230 -14.67 -2.63 -17.70
N PRO A 231 -14.25 -2.04 -18.84
CA PRO A 231 -15.19 -1.37 -19.74
C PRO A 231 -16.12 -2.40 -20.40
N VAL A 232 -17.36 -2.00 -20.66
CA VAL A 232 -18.49 -2.81 -21.19
C VAL A 232 -18.24 -3.44 -22.58
N ASP A 233 -17.11 -3.18 -23.23
CA ASP A 233 -16.77 -3.72 -24.57
C ASP A 233 -15.53 -4.66 -24.57
N GLY A 234 -15.01 -5.06 -23.41
CA GLY A 234 -13.87 -5.97 -23.28
C GLY A 234 -14.25 -7.36 -22.76
N ASP A 235 -13.54 -8.39 -23.23
CA ASP A 235 -13.59 -9.74 -22.65
C ASP A 235 -13.34 -9.65 -21.13
N LEU A 236 -14.20 -10.25 -20.31
CA LEU A 236 -14.05 -10.28 -18.84
C LEU A 236 -12.77 -10.99 -18.39
N ASN A 237 -12.10 -11.73 -19.29
CA ASN A 237 -10.79 -12.34 -19.03
C ASN A 237 -9.63 -11.34 -19.18
N ASP A 238 -9.86 -10.17 -19.77
CA ASP A 238 -8.89 -9.08 -19.87
C ASP A 238 -9.03 -8.17 -18.64
N GLN A 239 -8.36 -8.54 -17.55
CA GLN A 239 -8.17 -7.70 -16.34
C GLN A 239 -7.32 -6.46 -16.65
N GLN A 240 -7.78 -5.61 -17.59
CA GLN A 240 -7.12 -4.37 -17.95
C GLN A 240 -7.52 -3.27 -16.97
N LEU A 241 -6.52 -2.54 -16.48
CA LEU A 241 -6.73 -1.35 -15.66
C LEU A 241 -7.55 -0.30 -16.44
N LEU A 242 -8.57 0.27 -15.82
CA LEU A 242 -9.48 1.19 -16.51
C LEU A 242 -8.79 2.51 -16.90
N PRO A 243 -8.85 2.95 -18.17
CA PRO A 243 -8.64 4.35 -18.50
C PRO A 243 -9.85 5.16 -18.04
N ARG A 244 -9.61 6.07 -17.09
CA ARG A 244 -10.54 6.93 -16.33
C ARG A 244 -11.78 7.52 -17.04
N SER A 245 -11.81 7.63 -18.36
CA SER A 245 -12.55 8.70 -19.04
C SER A 245 -13.86 8.33 -19.72
N LYS A 246 -14.32 7.07 -19.73
CA LYS A 246 -15.45 6.72 -20.62
C LYS A 246 -16.65 5.97 -20.04
N ALA A 247 -16.54 5.25 -18.92
CA ALA A 247 -17.67 4.43 -18.45
C ALA A 247 -18.23 4.85 -17.09
N TYR A 248 -17.37 5.17 -16.11
CA TYR A 248 -17.78 5.31 -14.71
C TYR A 248 -17.18 6.54 -14.04
N ARG A 249 -17.86 7.05 -13.01
CA ARG A 249 -17.36 8.09 -12.11
C ARG A 249 -17.86 7.84 -10.69
N VAL A 250 -17.08 8.27 -9.69
CA VAL A 250 -17.53 8.31 -8.30
C VAL A 250 -18.35 9.59 -8.07
N ASP A 251 -19.56 9.47 -7.57
CA ASP A 251 -20.35 10.61 -7.11
C ASP A 251 -19.71 11.19 -5.83
N PRO A 252 -19.27 12.46 -5.84
CA PRO A 252 -18.57 13.05 -4.70
C PRO A 252 -19.47 13.29 -3.48
N THR A 253 -20.79 13.23 -3.66
CA THR A 253 -21.80 13.55 -2.63
C THR A 253 -22.07 12.37 -1.72
N ASN A 254 -22.32 11.21 -2.32
CA ASN A 254 -22.71 9.99 -1.61
C ASN A 254 -21.70 8.84 -1.77
N GLY A 255 -20.67 9.02 -2.60
CA GLY A 255 -19.63 8.03 -2.81
C GLY A 255 -20.00 6.87 -3.71
N THR A 256 -21.23 6.80 -4.26
CA THR A 256 -21.60 5.71 -5.16
C THR A 256 -20.87 5.81 -6.51
N VAL A 257 -20.70 4.68 -7.18
CA VAL A 257 -20.19 4.66 -8.56
C VAL A 257 -21.38 4.78 -9.49
N VAL A 258 -21.32 5.72 -10.44
CA VAL A 258 -22.36 5.99 -11.42
C VAL A 258 -21.78 5.97 -12.83
N TYR A 259 -22.64 5.80 -13.84
CA TYR A 259 -22.20 5.96 -15.22
C TYR A 259 -21.75 7.40 -15.50
N ALA A 260 -20.66 7.55 -16.27
CA ALA A 260 -20.09 8.87 -16.55
C ALA A 260 -21.02 9.74 -17.42
N ASP A 261 -21.73 9.12 -18.37
CA ASP A 261 -22.71 9.74 -19.28
C ASP A 261 -24.13 9.79 -18.67
N GLN A 262 -24.44 8.90 -17.74
CA GLN A 262 -25.73 8.80 -17.06
C GLN A 262 -25.57 8.87 -15.53
N PRO A 263 -25.30 10.07 -14.99
CA PRO A 263 -24.87 10.24 -13.60
C PRO A 263 -25.94 9.91 -12.55
N ASN A 264 -27.19 9.75 -12.95
CA ASN A 264 -28.28 9.36 -12.06
C ASN A 264 -28.46 7.84 -11.98
N GLN A 265 -27.72 7.08 -12.80
CA GLN A 265 -27.77 5.63 -12.80
C GLN A 265 -26.59 5.09 -11.98
N VAL A 266 -26.94 4.54 -10.82
CA VAL A 266 -25.99 3.88 -9.91
C VAL A 266 -25.54 2.55 -10.51
N VAL A 267 -24.24 2.33 -10.45
CA VAL A 267 -23.54 1.12 -10.89
C VAL A 267 -23.12 0.30 -9.68
N LEU A 268 -22.64 0.96 -8.62
CA LEU A 268 -22.22 0.33 -7.37
C LEU A 268 -22.53 1.23 -6.18
N ASP A 269 -23.18 0.67 -5.17
CA ASP A 269 -23.51 1.28 -3.88
C ASP A 269 -23.10 0.42 -2.67
N GLU A 270 -22.30 -0.63 -2.92
CA GLU A 270 -21.65 -1.48 -1.92
C GLU A 270 -20.26 -0.94 -1.54
N PRO A 271 -19.65 -1.42 -0.43
CA PRO A 271 -18.32 -1.00 -0.03
C PRO A 271 -17.27 -1.20 -1.14
N TYR A 272 -16.34 -0.27 -1.27
CA TYR A 272 -15.25 -0.37 -2.24
C TYR A 272 -14.00 0.42 -1.84
N VAL A 273 -12.89 0.06 -2.48
CA VAL A 273 -11.65 0.83 -2.49
C VAL A 273 -11.21 1.11 -3.93
N LEU A 274 -11.08 2.39 -4.27
CA LEU A 274 -10.49 2.82 -5.54
C LEU A 274 -8.98 3.00 -5.33
N ALA A 275 -8.20 2.22 -6.04
CA ALA A 275 -6.75 2.29 -6.06
C ALA A 275 -6.20 2.76 -7.42
N TYR A 276 -4.99 3.30 -7.39
CA TYR A 276 -4.20 3.60 -8.58
C TYR A 276 -2.90 2.81 -8.55
N VAL A 277 -2.60 2.18 -9.67
CA VAL A 277 -1.42 1.36 -9.90
C VAL A 277 -0.50 2.10 -10.86
N ASN A 278 0.74 2.32 -10.46
CA ASN A 278 1.69 3.15 -11.19
C ASN A 278 3.08 2.52 -11.23
N GLY A 279 3.80 2.74 -12.33
CA GLY A 279 5.16 2.25 -12.55
C GLY A 279 6.25 3.31 -12.39
N ALA A 280 5.88 4.53 -11.98
CA ALA A 280 6.83 5.62 -11.84
C ALA A 280 7.75 5.42 -10.63
N GLU A 281 8.99 5.90 -10.74
CA GLU A 281 9.87 6.01 -9.58
C GLU A 281 9.31 7.05 -8.60
N GLU A 282 9.32 6.70 -7.32
CA GLU A 282 8.82 7.54 -6.25
C GLU A 282 9.89 7.61 -5.16
N PRO A 283 10.90 8.51 -5.29
CA PRO A 283 12.03 8.58 -4.38
C PRO A 283 11.62 8.75 -2.91
N ASP A 284 10.54 9.47 -2.65
CA ASP A 284 9.98 9.68 -1.31
C ASP A 284 9.48 8.39 -0.65
N LEU A 285 9.26 7.32 -1.43
CA LEU A 285 8.86 6.00 -0.93
C LEU A 285 10.01 4.99 -0.84
N ALA A 286 11.26 5.39 -1.11
CA ALA A 286 12.40 4.46 -1.08
C ALA A 286 12.54 3.71 0.26
N GLY A 287 12.21 4.36 1.38
CA GLY A 287 12.19 3.78 2.73
C GLY A 287 10.82 3.23 3.18
N TRP A 288 9.80 3.23 2.31
CA TRP A 288 8.47 2.78 2.70
C TRP A 288 8.45 1.27 3.00
N LYS A 289 7.80 0.89 4.11
CA LYS A 289 7.59 -0.51 4.52
C LYS A 289 6.20 -0.70 5.09
N ALA A 290 5.49 -1.74 4.64
CA ALA A 290 4.18 -2.12 5.17
C ALA A 290 4.17 -2.28 6.70
N ALA A 291 5.17 -2.97 7.25
CA ALA A 291 5.28 -3.21 8.69
C ALA A 291 5.55 -1.92 9.50
N ALA A 292 6.33 -0.99 8.97
CA ALA A 292 6.59 0.29 9.64
C ALA A 292 5.33 1.16 9.69
N VAL A 293 4.50 1.11 8.64
CA VAL A 293 3.19 1.78 8.63
C VAL A 293 2.29 1.20 9.72
N SER A 294 2.19 -0.13 9.81
CA SER A 294 1.39 -0.78 10.86
C SER A 294 1.89 -0.40 12.26
N ALA A 295 3.20 -0.44 12.50
CA ALA A 295 3.79 -0.06 13.79
C ALA A 295 3.49 1.39 14.19
N ALA A 296 3.68 2.34 13.27
CA ALA A 296 3.40 3.75 13.53
C ALA A 296 1.92 4.03 13.81
N LEU A 297 1.01 3.32 13.12
CA LEU A 297 -0.42 3.48 13.33
C LEU A 297 -0.81 2.99 14.72
N THR A 298 -0.39 1.79 15.10
CA THR A 298 -0.75 1.20 16.38
C THR A 298 -0.12 1.94 17.57
N GLU A 299 1.12 2.45 17.47
CA GLU A 299 1.75 3.28 18.51
C GLU A 299 0.87 4.50 18.85
N LYS A 300 0.38 5.20 17.81
CA LYS A 300 -0.51 6.35 17.98
C LYS A 300 -1.87 5.96 18.55
N PHE A 301 -2.41 4.82 18.15
CA PHE A 301 -3.74 4.36 18.60
C PHE A 301 -3.76 3.91 20.05
N LEU A 302 -2.72 3.22 20.49
CA LEU A 302 -2.65 2.65 21.84
C LEU A 302 -2.06 3.64 22.85
N ASN A 303 -1.41 4.71 22.38
CA ASN A 303 -0.67 5.63 23.23
C ASN A 303 0.37 4.89 24.09
N VAL A 304 0.94 3.80 23.57
CA VAL A 304 1.94 2.96 24.23
C VAL A 304 3.32 3.41 23.77
N SER A 305 4.23 3.60 24.72
CA SER A 305 5.66 3.82 24.44
C SER A 305 6.40 2.48 24.54
N GLY A 306 6.80 1.91 23.41
CA GLY A 306 7.61 0.69 23.29
C GLY A 306 8.85 0.91 22.42
N PRO A 307 9.62 -0.15 22.05
CA PRO A 307 10.67 -0.01 21.04
C PRO A 307 10.05 0.63 19.81
N THR A 308 10.72 1.66 19.30
CA THR A 308 10.09 2.60 18.37
C THR A 308 9.77 1.89 17.05
N ALA A 309 8.76 2.36 16.31
CA ALA A 309 8.49 1.87 14.95
C ALA A 309 9.76 1.88 14.05
N ALA A 310 10.75 2.71 14.37
CA ALA A 310 12.06 2.74 13.72
C ALA A 310 12.86 1.44 13.93
N ASP A 311 12.90 0.89 15.15
CA ASP A 311 13.72 -0.29 15.50
C ASP A 311 13.24 -1.55 14.75
N VAL A 312 11.92 -1.73 14.65
CA VAL A 312 11.31 -2.82 13.86
C VAL A 312 11.55 -2.61 12.36
N GLY A 313 11.48 -1.36 11.90
CA GLY A 313 11.76 -0.98 10.52
C GLY A 313 13.18 -1.33 10.09
N GLU A 314 14.18 -1.03 10.94
CA GLU A 314 15.59 -1.34 10.69
C GLU A 314 15.86 -2.84 10.62
N LEU A 315 15.31 -3.63 11.54
CA LEU A 315 15.47 -5.10 11.52
C LEU A 315 14.92 -5.72 10.22
N LEU A 316 13.70 -5.34 9.84
CA LEU A 316 13.06 -5.85 8.63
C LEU A 316 13.81 -5.41 7.37
N THR A 317 14.40 -4.22 7.40
CA THR A 317 15.27 -3.71 6.34
C THR A 317 16.53 -4.58 6.22
N GLY A 318 17.26 -4.80 7.32
CA GLY A 318 18.44 -5.66 7.33
C GLY A 318 18.16 -7.09 6.87
N PHE A 319 17.03 -7.68 7.28
CA PHE A 319 16.64 -9.01 6.81
C PHE A 319 16.34 -9.04 5.30
N ASN A 320 15.54 -8.09 4.82
CA ASN A 320 15.21 -7.96 3.39
C ASN A 320 16.48 -7.76 2.56
N ASP A 321 17.37 -6.88 2.99
CA ASP A 321 18.59 -6.53 2.27
C ASP A 321 19.56 -7.71 2.19
N MET A 322 19.70 -8.49 3.27
CA MET A 322 20.46 -9.74 3.24
C MET A 322 19.85 -10.79 2.29
N TYR A 323 18.51 -10.89 2.25
CA TYR A 323 17.84 -11.77 1.29
C TYR A 323 18.11 -11.33 -0.16
N MET A 324 17.96 -10.04 -0.46
CA MET A 324 18.20 -9.47 -1.79
C MET A 324 19.67 -9.58 -2.20
N ALA A 325 20.62 -9.27 -1.31
CA ALA A 325 22.06 -9.44 -1.48
C ALA A 325 22.45 -10.87 -1.87
N ARG A 326 21.85 -11.85 -1.18
CA ARG A 326 22.07 -13.27 -1.51
C ARG A 326 21.54 -13.61 -2.90
N ARG A 327 20.33 -13.17 -3.24
CA ARG A 327 19.72 -13.41 -4.57
C ARG A 327 20.49 -12.72 -5.69
N TYR A 328 20.98 -11.51 -5.45
CA TYR A 328 21.89 -10.78 -6.33
C TYR A 328 23.14 -11.62 -6.62
N SER A 329 23.81 -12.11 -5.58
CA SER A 329 25.02 -12.94 -5.70
C SER A 329 24.75 -14.25 -6.47
N GLU A 330 23.68 -14.97 -6.11
CA GLU A 330 23.26 -16.21 -6.80
C GLU A 330 22.99 -15.97 -8.31
N THR A 331 22.38 -14.83 -8.65
CA THR A 331 22.06 -14.46 -10.04
C THR A 331 23.29 -14.03 -10.81
N THR A 332 24.22 -13.30 -10.17
CA THR A 332 25.51 -12.91 -10.73
C THR A 332 26.37 -14.13 -11.06
N GLU A 333 26.40 -15.15 -10.19
CA GLU A 333 27.09 -16.41 -10.50
C GLU A 333 26.45 -17.15 -11.68
N LYS A 334 25.11 -17.17 -11.78
CA LYS A 334 24.43 -17.76 -12.96
C LYS A 334 24.80 -17.05 -14.26
N LEU A 335 24.90 -15.72 -14.25
CA LEU A 335 25.28 -14.91 -15.43
C LEU A 335 26.68 -15.22 -15.97
N LYS A 336 27.60 -15.74 -15.13
CA LYS A 336 28.93 -16.19 -15.55
C LYS A 336 28.89 -17.47 -16.39
N SER A 337 27.76 -18.18 -16.42
CA SER A 337 27.60 -19.38 -17.26
C SER A 337 27.70 -19.04 -18.74
N LYS A 338 28.52 -19.82 -19.46
CA LYS A 338 28.72 -19.72 -20.92
C LYS A 338 27.58 -20.32 -21.74
N ARG A 339 26.61 -21.01 -21.11
CA ARG A 339 25.53 -21.75 -21.79
C ARG A 339 24.22 -20.99 -21.88
N LEU A 340 24.15 -19.75 -21.38
CA LEU A 340 22.93 -18.95 -21.42
C LEU A 340 22.68 -18.45 -22.84
N SER A 341 21.45 -18.61 -23.31
CA SER A 341 20.94 -17.87 -24.47
C SER A 341 20.94 -16.36 -24.19
N GLU A 342 20.80 -15.56 -25.24
CA GLU A 342 20.74 -14.10 -25.14
C GLU A 342 19.54 -13.64 -24.30
N GLU A 343 18.37 -14.25 -24.50
CA GLU A 343 17.16 -13.95 -23.74
C GLU A 343 17.30 -14.32 -22.25
N GLU A 344 17.83 -15.50 -21.93
CA GLU A 344 18.08 -15.88 -20.53
C GLU A 344 19.06 -14.93 -19.84
N ARG A 345 20.10 -14.49 -20.56
CA ARG A 345 21.06 -13.52 -20.04
C ARG A 345 20.40 -12.18 -19.76
N LYS A 346 19.52 -11.71 -20.65
CA LYS A 346 18.76 -10.47 -20.48
C LYS A 346 17.84 -10.54 -19.26
N VAL A 347 17.09 -11.63 -19.10
CA VAL A 347 16.20 -11.86 -17.94
C VAL A 347 17.01 -11.93 -16.64
N LEU A 348 18.12 -12.66 -16.61
CA LEU A 348 18.96 -12.76 -15.41
C LEU A 348 19.64 -11.44 -15.06
N THR A 349 20.04 -10.64 -16.04
CA THR A 349 20.60 -9.30 -15.83
C THR A 349 19.56 -8.40 -15.19
N ARG A 350 18.36 -8.35 -15.75
CA ARG A 350 17.24 -7.58 -15.18
C ARG A 350 16.90 -8.04 -13.77
N LYS A 351 16.92 -9.36 -13.51
CA LYS A 351 16.73 -9.95 -12.16
C LYS A 351 17.77 -9.48 -11.17
N ARG A 352 19.06 -9.59 -11.55
CA ARG A 352 20.18 -9.14 -10.74
C ARG A 352 20.01 -7.65 -10.39
N ASP A 353 19.77 -6.81 -11.39
CA ASP A 353 19.67 -5.37 -11.20
C ASP A 353 18.46 -5.00 -10.32
N ALA A 354 17.34 -5.72 -10.46
CA ALA A 354 16.18 -5.55 -9.60
C ALA A 354 16.47 -5.95 -8.14
N PHE A 355 17.24 -7.03 -7.90
CA PHE A 355 17.66 -7.37 -6.54
C PHE A 355 18.51 -6.26 -5.92
N LEU A 356 19.47 -5.71 -6.67
CA LEU A 356 20.32 -4.60 -6.21
C LEU A 356 19.49 -3.35 -5.86
N LYS A 357 18.51 -2.99 -6.71
CA LYS A 357 17.62 -1.85 -6.47
C LYS A 357 16.72 -2.00 -5.24
N ASN A 358 16.41 -3.22 -4.81
CA ASN A 358 15.59 -3.48 -3.62
C ASN A 358 16.39 -3.61 -2.32
N ILE A 359 17.73 -3.60 -2.39
CA ILE A 359 18.57 -3.39 -1.20
C ILE A 359 18.40 -1.92 -0.81
N GLN A 360 18.14 -1.63 0.45
CA GLN A 360 17.90 -0.27 0.91
C GLN A 360 19.12 0.35 1.60
N ASP A 361 19.86 -0.46 2.34
CA ASP A 361 21.11 -0.08 2.98
C ASP A 361 22.24 0.04 1.94
N ASP A 362 22.81 1.24 1.84
CA ASP A 362 23.88 1.53 0.88
C ASP A 362 25.19 0.80 1.23
N ASP A 363 25.49 0.57 2.51
CA ASP A 363 26.67 -0.22 2.91
C ASP A 363 26.54 -1.66 2.42
N VAL A 364 25.32 -2.23 2.47
CA VAL A 364 25.06 -3.58 1.93
C VAL A 364 25.20 -3.60 0.41
N LYS A 365 24.73 -2.55 -0.31
CA LYS A 365 24.93 -2.43 -1.77
C LYS A 365 26.41 -2.41 -2.13
N ASP A 366 27.20 -1.60 -1.42
CA ASP A 366 28.63 -1.44 -1.67
C ASP A 366 29.40 -2.75 -1.46
N ILE A 367 29.00 -3.55 -0.46
CA ILE A 367 29.58 -4.87 -0.21
C ILE A 367 29.27 -5.85 -1.35
N VAL A 368 28.05 -5.86 -1.87
CA VAL A 368 27.64 -6.84 -2.91
C VAL A 368 28.00 -6.41 -4.32
N ASP A 369 28.12 -5.11 -4.57
CA ASP A 369 28.50 -4.55 -5.87
C ASP A 369 29.53 -3.41 -5.73
N PRO A 370 30.79 -3.74 -5.43
CA PRO A 370 31.85 -2.74 -5.16
C PRO A 370 32.19 -1.85 -6.37
N GLN A 371 31.63 -2.13 -7.54
CA GLN A 371 31.83 -1.30 -8.74
C GLN A 371 30.90 -0.08 -8.78
N ASN A 372 29.88 -0.03 -7.92
CA ASN A 372 28.93 1.07 -7.79
C ASN A 372 29.20 1.95 -6.54
N ALA A 373 30.16 1.58 -5.68
CA ALA A 373 30.56 2.28 -4.47
C ALA A 373 31.50 3.49 -4.72
#